data_AF-A0A7G4A0V0-F1
#
_entry.id   AF-A0A7G4A0V0-F1
#
_cell.length_a   1.000
_cell.length_b   1.000
_cell.length_c   1.000
_cell.angle_alpha   90.00
_cell.angle_beta   90.00
_cell.angle_gamma   90.00
#
_symmetry.space_group_name_H-M   'P 1'
#
loop_
_entity.id
_entity.type
_entity.pdbx_description
1 polymer ?
#
loop_
_entity_poly.entity_id
_entity_poly.type
_entity_poly.pdbx_seq_one_letter_code
_entity_poly.pdbx_strand_id
1 'polypeptide(L)'
;MPFFPKKYTHKSVLNKIQEAKDLLADIGKEKKSFFLEMLRLRIEDFELALKENSDLGEQQLILEQYNRFAQTLYSCLSHPNHTVFYISSYHNQKYYPVGISEVIEEPVRHKISLAGAILGAALILASFAAFAFNPLIGAILLPIGIALLVPAVASLLTPDPFNTEPKKFEENILFQTGAKLIDPSLSFNETQEHTGQLHLRVI
;
A
#
# COMPACT_ATOMS: atom_id res chain seq x y z
N MET A 1 -27.80 6.13 2.37
CA MET A 1 -27.03 6.55 1.17
C MET A 1 -26.71 5.28 0.39
N PRO A 2 -26.97 5.21 -0.93
CA PRO A 2 -26.84 3.95 -1.65
C PRO A 2 -25.36 3.57 -1.81
N PHE A 3 -25.01 2.36 -1.36
CA PHE A 3 -23.68 1.76 -1.35
C PHE A 3 -23.33 1.15 -2.72
N PHE A 4 -23.40 1.93 -3.80
CA PHE A 4 -22.82 1.50 -5.07
C PHE A 4 -21.40 2.08 -5.18
N PRO A 5 -20.36 1.25 -5.35
CA PRO A 5 -19.02 1.75 -5.58
C PRO A 5 -19.05 2.61 -6.84
N LYS A 6 -18.52 3.83 -6.72
CA LYS A 6 -18.46 4.80 -7.80
C LYS A 6 -17.56 4.22 -8.88
N LYS A 7 -18.12 3.82 -10.02
CA LYS A 7 -17.33 3.30 -11.15
C LYS A 7 -16.53 4.44 -11.76
N TYR A 8 -15.23 4.45 -11.52
CA TYR A 8 -14.31 5.37 -12.19
C TYR A 8 -14.08 4.93 -13.62
N THR A 9 -14.02 5.89 -14.53
CA THR A 9 -13.73 5.64 -15.95
C THR A 9 -12.33 6.10 -16.26
N HIS A 10 -11.65 5.39 -17.17
CA HIS A 10 -10.34 5.77 -17.69
C HIS A 10 -10.27 7.25 -18.10
N LYS A 11 -11.28 7.72 -18.84
CA LYS A 11 -11.43 9.13 -19.22
C LYS A 11 -11.44 10.09 -18.02
N SER A 12 -12.14 9.75 -16.95
CA SER A 12 -12.18 10.58 -15.74
C SER A 12 -10.81 10.70 -15.09
N VAL A 13 -10.01 9.63 -15.10
CA VAL A 13 -8.65 9.63 -14.55
C VAL A 13 -7.74 10.51 -15.40
N LEU A 14 -7.75 10.33 -16.72
CA LEU A 14 -6.95 11.13 -17.63
C LEU A 14 -7.27 12.62 -17.56
N ASN A 15 -8.56 12.98 -17.46
CA ASN A 15 -8.97 14.37 -17.24
C ASN A 15 -8.36 14.93 -15.96
N LYS A 16 -8.37 14.16 -14.86
CA LYS A 16 -7.82 14.61 -13.57
C LYS A 16 -6.30 14.77 -13.61
N ILE A 17 -5.61 13.92 -14.35
CA ILE A 17 -4.17 14.07 -14.62
C ILE A 17 -3.89 15.32 -15.45
N GLN A 18 -4.74 15.62 -16.44
CA GLN A 18 -4.60 16.83 -17.23
C GLN A 18 -4.79 18.08 -16.37
N GLU A 19 -5.83 18.11 -15.53
CA GLU A 19 -6.04 19.19 -14.55
C GLU A 19 -4.81 19.38 -13.65
N ALA A 20 -4.16 18.30 -13.23
CA ALA A 20 -2.93 18.36 -12.45
C ALA A 20 -1.74 18.94 -13.26
N LYS A 21 -1.59 18.57 -14.52
CA LYS A 21 -0.56 19.12 -15.42
C LYS A 21 -0.78 20.61 -15.69
N ASP A 22 -2.02 21.05 -15.78
CA ASP A 22 -2.38 22.44 -16.03
C ASP A 22 -1.95 23.37 -14.88
N LEU A 23 -1.92 22.87 -13.64
CA LEU A 23 -1.36 23.61 -12.49
C LEU A 23 0.14 23.92 -12.64
N LEU A 24 0.84 23.20 -13.51
CA LEU A 24 2.27 23.40 -13.80
C LEU A 24 2.50 24.17 -15.10
N ALA A 25 1.46 24.71 -15.75
CA ALA A 25 1.56 25.34 -17.08
C ALA A 25 2.60 26.46 -17.09
N ASP A 26 2.59 27.33 -16.08
CA ASP A 26 3.43 28.53 -15.97
C ASP A 26 4.89 28.23 -15.59
N ILE A 27 5.18 26.99 -15.18
CA ILE A 27 6.54 26.57 -14.82
C ILE A 27 7.32 26.22 -16.09
N GLY A 28 8.53 26.76 -16.20
CA GLY A 28 9.43 26.53 -17.34
C GLY A 28 9.66 25.03 -17.60
N LYS A 29 9.67 24.66 -18.88
CA LYS A 29 9.75 23.25 -19.33
C LYS A 29 10.93 22.48 -18.74
N GLU A 30 12.10 23.11 -18.67
CA GLU A 30 13.30 22.48 -18.11
C GLU A 30 13.12 22.12 -16.63
N LYS A 31 12.54 23.02 -15.83
CA LYS A 31 12.32 22.82 -14.40
C LYS A 31 11.35 21.67 -14.11
N LYS A 32 10.32 21.50 -14.94
CA LYS A 32 9.31 20.43 -14.77
C LYS A 32 9.60 19.15 -15.55
N SER A 33 10.67 19.10 -16.35
CA SER A 33 10.96 17.97 -17.25
C SER A 33 11.12 16.63 -16.51
N PHE A 34 11.94 16.61 -15.45
CA PHE A 34 12.15 15.44 -14.60
C PHE A 34 10.85 14.93 -13.97
N PHE A 35 10.05 15.85 -13.40
CA PHE A 35 8.75 15.50 -12.82
C PHE A 35 7.77 14.93 -13.86
N LEU A 36 7.69 15.55 -15.04
CA LEU A 36 6.80 15.07 -16.11
C LEU A 36 7.21 13.68 -16.62
N GLU A 37 8.51 13.37 -16.61
CA GLU A 37 9.01 12.07 -16.99
C GLU A 37 8.66 10.99 -15.94
N MET A 38 8.84 11.28 -14.63
CA MET A 38 8.36 10.37 -13.57
C MET A 38 6.84 10.14 -13.66
N LEU A 39 6.08 11.20 -13.91
CA LEU A 39 4.63 11.11 -14.10
C LEU A 39 4.26 10.25 -15.33
N ARG A 40 5.00 10.40 -16.44
CA ARG A 40 4.80 9.58 -17.65
C ARG A 40 5.01 8.10 -17.36
N LEU A 41 6.14 7.75 -16.74
CA LEU A 41 6.45 6.36 -16.36
C LEU A 41 5.37 5.78 -15.46
N ARG A 42 4.91 6.53 -14.45
CA ARG A 42 3.87 6.04 -13.55
C ARG A 42 2.52 5.85 -14.25
N ILE A 43 2.17 6.73 -15.18
CA ILE A 43 0.98 6.57 -16.03
C ILE A 43 1.09 5.30 -16.86
N GLU A 44 2.25 5.05 -17.47
CA GLU A 44 2.49 3.87 -18.29
C GLU A 44 2.33 2.56 -17.50
N ASP A 45 2.76 2.51 -16.23
CA ASP A 45 2.50 1.37 -15.35
C ASP A 45 0.99 1.06 -15.25
N PHE A 46 0.15 2.09 -15.08
CA PHE A 46 -1.31 1.92 -14.99
C PHE A 46 -1.93 1.53 -16.34
N GLU A 47 -1.52 2.17 -17.43
CA GLU A 47 -2.05 1.87 -18.77
C GLU A 47 -1.68 0.45 -19.21
N LEU A 48 -0.45 0.01 -18.92
CA LEU A 48 0.00 -1.35 -19.19
C LEU A 48 -0.84 -2.36 -18.40
N ALA A 49 -0.99 -2.14 -17.10
CA ALA A 49 -1.79 -3.03 -16.25
C ALA A 49 -3.26 -3.10 -16.70
N LEU A 50 -3.87 -2.00 -17.12
CA LEU A 50 -5.24 -1.99 -17.67
C LEU A 50 -5.35 -2.78 -18.98
N LYS A 51 -4.31 -2.72 -19.81
CA LYS A 51 -4.28 -3.39 -21.12
C LYS A 51 -4.03 -4.90 -20.98
N GLU A 52 -3.18 -5.31 -20.05
CA GLU A 52 -2.77 -6.70 -19.86
C GLU A 52 -3.79 -7.52 -19.06
N ASN A 53 -4.56 -6.88 -18.18
CA ASN A 53 -5.58 -7.58 -17.39
C ASN A 53 -6.88 -7.74 -18.19
N SER A 54 -7.34 -8.98 -18.35
CA SER A 54 -8.60 -9.31 -19.00
C SER A 54 -9.78 -9.44 -18.03
N ASP A 55 -9.51 -9.56 -16.72
CA ASP A 55 -10.54 -9.62 -15.70
C ASP A 55 -11.13 -8.23 -15.40
N LEU A 56 -12.45 -8.12 -15.46
CA LEU A 56 -13.16 -6.86 -15.27
C LEU A 56 -13.13 -6.37 -13.81
N GLY A 57 -13.07 -7.29 -12.85
CA GLY A 57 -12.94 -6.94 -11.43
C GLY A 57 -11.58 -6.31 -11.14
N GLU A 58 -10.53 -6.94 -11.67
CA GLU A 58 -9.15 -6.50 -11.61
C GLU A 58 -8.94 -5.15 -12.28
N GLN A 59 -9.46 -4.97 -13.50
CA GLN A 59 -9.45 -3.68 -14.19
C GLN A 59 -10.10 -2.57 -13.36
N GLN A 60 -11.20 -2.87 -12.65
CA GLN A 60 -11.88 -1.91 -11.80
C GLN A 60 -11.02 -1.51 -10.59
N LEU A 61 -10.28 -2.45 -9.98
CA LEU A 61 -9.34 -2.16 -8.89
C LEU A 61 -8.17 -1.29 -9.37
N ILE A 62 -7.64 -1.58 -10.56
CA ILE A 62 -6.57 -0.76 -11.18
C ILE A 62 -7.10 0.65 -11.46
N LEU A 63 -8.30 0.80 -12.02
CA LEU A 63 -8.92 2.11 -12.26
C LEU A 63 -9.17 2.90 -10.97
N GLU A 64 -9.58 2.21 -9.90
CA GLU A 64 -9.76 2.83 -8.59
C GLU A 64 -8.44 3.38 -8.05
N GLN A 65 -7.37 2.58 -8.10
CA GLN A 65 -6.05 3.02 -7.66
C GLN A 65 -5.50 4.14 -8.54
N TYR A 66 -5.69 4.06 -9.85
CA TYR A 66 -5.24 5.07 -10.80
C TYR A 66 -5.96 6.41 -10.57
N ASN A 67 -7.27 6.37 -10.32
CA ASN A 67 -8.03 7.54 -9.93
C ASN A 67 -7.54 8.13 -8.61
N ARG A 68 -7.26 7.30 -7.60
CA ARG A 68 -6.71 7.77 -6.31
C ARG A 68 -5.35 8.42 -6.48
N PHE A 69 -4.49 7.85 -7.31
CA PHE A 69 -3.21 8.44 -7.69
C PHE A 69 -3.40 9.82 -8.32
N ALA A 70 -4.27 9.93 -9.33
CA ALA A 70 -4.55 11.20 -10.02
C ALA A 70 -5.13 12.28 -9.09
N GLN A 71 -6.04 11.90 -8.19
CA GLN A 71 -6.60 12.81 -7.18
C GLN A 71 -5.55 13.28 -6.18
N THR A 72 -4.68 12.38 -5.72
CA THR A 72 -3.60 12.69 -4.80
C THR A 72 -2.61 13.64 -5.47
N LEU A 73 -2.22 13.35 -6.71
CA LEU A 73 -1.36 14.21 -7.51
C LEU A 73 -1.92 15.63 -7.61
N TYR A 74 -3.19 15.75 -8.03
CA TYR A 74 -3.86 17.04 -8.12
C TYR A 74 -3.88 17.78 -6.77
N SER A 75 -4.13 17.05 -5.67
CA SER A 75 -4.21 17.64 -4.33
C SER A 75 -2.84 18.15 -3.86
N CYS A 76 -1.76 17.40 -4.08
CA CYS A 76 -0.40 17.83 -3.77
C CYS A 76 0.03 19.06 -4.59
N LEU A 77 -0.38 19.16 -5.85
CA LEU A 77 -0.05 20.32 -6.69
C LEU A 77 -0.89 21.56 -6.36
N SER A 78 -2.18 21.38 -6.05
CA SER A 78 -3.08 22.49 -5.72
C SER A 78 -2.88 23.03 -4.31
N HIS A 79 -2.45 22.18 -3.38
CA HIS A 79 -2.26 22.51 -1.97
C HIS A 79 -0.93 21.96 -1.46
N PRO A 80 0.21 22.51 -1.93
CA PRO A 80 1.53 21.91 -1.71
C PRO A 80 1.93 21.86 -0.23
N ASN A 81 1.40 22.75 0.61
CA ASN A 81 1.57 22.74 2.07
C ASN A 81 0.97 21.50 2.78
N HIS A 82 0.03 20.80 2.13
CA HIS A 82 -0.65 19.63 2.70
C HIS A 82 -0.19 18.31 2.05
N THR A 83 0.87 18.34 1.25
CA THR A 83 1.43 17.19 0.52
C THR A 83 1.62 15.96 1.41
N VAL A 84 2.24 16.11 2.57
CA VAL A 84 2.49 14.99 3.51
C VAL A 84 1.18 14.29 3.93
N PHE A 85 0.12 15.07 4.17
CA PHE A 85 -1.19 14.54 4.54
C PHE A 85 -1.82 13.74 3.38
N TYR A 86 -1.79 14.29 2.16
CA TYR A 86 -2.36 13.60 0.99
C TYR A 86 -1.62 12.31 0.66
N ILE A 87 -0.28 12.31 0.73
CA ILE A 87 0.54 11.12 0.51
C ILE A 87 0.22 10.05 1.57
N SER A 88 0.18 10.44 2.85
CA SER A 88 -0.18 9.52 3.93
C SER A 88 -1.57 8.91 3.73
N SER A 89 -2.56 9.72 3.37
CA SER A 89 -3.91 9.24 3.08
C SER A 89 -3.94 8.31 1.87
N TYR A 90 -3.09 8.52 0.87
CA TYR A 90 -3.02 7.68 -0.31
C TYR A 90 -2.41 6.30 0.00
N HIS A 91 -1.33 6.24 0.78
CA HIS A 91 -0.65 4.99 1.13
C HIS A 91 -1.38 4.17 2.21
N ASN A 92 -2.07 4.82 3.15
CA ASN A 92 -2.69 4.14 4.31
C ASN A 92 -4.11 3.60 4.08
N GLN A 93 -4.74 3.96 2.95
CA GLN A 93 -6.02 3.39 2.54
C GLN A 93 -5.81 2.05 1.81
N LYS A 94 -6.84 1.53 1.14
CA LYS A 94 -6.78 0.30 0.32
C LYS A 94 -5.91 0.54 -0.93
N TYR A 95 -4.59 0.44 -0.76
CA TYR A 95 -3.59 0.56 -1.81
C TYR A 95 -3.60 -0.69 -2.68
N TYR A 96 -3.76 -0.50 -4.00
CA TYR A 96 -3.68 -1.58 -4.97
C TYR A 96 -2.29 -1.58 -5.63
N PRO A 97 -1.52 -2.69 -5.58
CA PRO A 97 -0.19 -2.75 -6.17
C PRO A 97 -0.28 -2.79 -7.69
N VAL A 98 0.06 -1.68 -8.37
CA VAL A 98 0.14 -1.61 -9.84
C VAL A 98 1.60 -1.41 -10.26
N GLY A 99 2.08 -2.21 -11.21
CA GLY A 99 3.46 -2.12 -11.73
C GLY A 99 4.51 -2.60 -10.72
N ILE A 100 4.17 -3.55 -9.85
CA ILE A 100 5.11 -4.20 -8.93
C ILE A 100 5.35 -5.63 -9.42
N SER A 101 6.59 -5.93 -9.79
CA SER A 101 7.04 -7.27 -10.19
C SER A 101 7.75 -8.01 -9.05
N GLU A 102 8.19 -7.30 -8.02
CA GLU A 102 8.89 -7.86 -6.87
C GLU A 102 7.90 -8.52 -5.91
N VAL A 103 7.89 -9.85 -5.93
CA VAL A 103 7.24 -10.67 -4.92
C VAL A 103 8.12 -10.66 -3.67
N ILE A 104 7.54 -10.46 -2.49
CA ILE A 104 8.27 -10.61 -1.24
C ILE A 104 8.69 -12.08 -1.15
N GLU A 105 9.99 -12.38 -1.24
CA GLU A 105 10.52 -13.70 -0.92
C GLU A 105 9.94 -14.10 0.45
N GLU A 106 9.24 -15.26 0.50
CA GLU A 106 8.36 -15.69 1.60
C GLU A 106 8.68 -15.00 2.93
N PRO A 107 7.87 -14.01 3.35
CA PRO A 107 8.29 -13.14 4.42
C PRO A 107 8.44 -13.94 5.70
N VAL A 108 9.38 -13.55 6.55
CA VAL A 108 9.48 -13.99 7.95
C VAL A 108 8.10 -14.00 8.63
N ARG A 109 7.22 -13.06 8.24
CA ARG A 109 5.79 -13.01 8.63
C ARG A 109 5.00 -14.27 8.26
N HIS A 110 5.14 -14.82 7.05
CA HIS A 110 4.45 -16.05 6.64
C HIS A 110 4.91 -17.23 7.49
N LYS A 111 6.23 -17.38 7.71
CA LYS A 111 6.80 -18.45 8.56
C LYS A 111 6.38 -18.32 10.02
N ILE A 112 6.40 -17.12 10.59
CA ILE A 112 5.94 -16.85 11.97
C ILE A 112 4.44 -17.08 12.09
N SER A 113 3.64 -16.63 11.12
CA SER A 113 2.19 -16.81 11.13
C SER A 113 1.83 -18.28 10.95
N LEU A 114 2.53 -19.03 10.11
CA LEU A 114 2.36 -20.47 9.97
C LEU A 114 2.71 -21.21 11.25
N ALA A 115 3.85 -20.89 11.87
CA ALA A 115 4.24 -21.46 13.16
C ALA A 115 3.22 -21.15 14.27
N GLY A 116 2.74 -19.90 14.33
CA GLY A 116 1.70 -19.47 15.26
C GLY A 116 0.37 -20.20 15.04
N ALA A 117 -0.02 -20.43 13.79
CA ALA A 117 -1.22 -21.19 13.45
C ALA A 117 -1.09 -22.67 13.84
N ILE A 118 0.05 -23.30 13.53
CA ILE A 118 0.33 -24.70 13.90
C ILE A 118 0.30 -24.85 15.42
N LEU A 119 0.99 -23.96 16.14
CA LEU A 119 1.11 -24.02 17.60
C LEU A 119 -0.24 -23.71 18.28
N GLY A 120 -1.00 -22.73 17.77
CA GLY A 120 -2.35 -22.43 18.23
C GLY A 120 -3.32 -23.59 18.03
N ALA A 121 -3.32 -24.21 16.85
CA ALA A 121 -4.15 -25.39 16.56
C ALA A 121 -3.75 -26.60 17.45
N ALA A 122 -2.46 -26.84 17.63
CA ALA A 122 -1.96 -27.89 18.51
C ALA A 122 -2.39 -27.69 19.97
N LEU A 123 -2.34 -26.45 20.47
CA LEU A 123 -2.80 -26.11 21.83
C LEU A 123 -4.31 -26.30 22.00
N ILE A 124 -5.11 -25.96 20.99
CA ILE A 124 -6.56 -26.21 21.00
C ILE A 124 -6.84 -27.72 21.04
N LEU A 125 -6.18 -28.52 20.19
CA LEU A 125 -6.32 -29.97 20.21
C LEU A 125 -5.87 -30.59 21.54
N ALA A 126 -4.74 -30.12 22.08
CA ALA A 126 -4.24 -30.52 23.38
C ALA A 126 -5.20 -30.12 24.52
N SER A 127 -5.89 -28.98 24.39
CA SER A 127 -6.87 -28.53 25.39
C SER A 127 -8.06 -29.50 25.48
N PHE A 128 -8.56 -30.02 24.35
CA PHE A 128 -9.64 -31.00 24.34
C PHE A 128 -9.21 -32.33 24.96
N ALA A 129 -8.01 -32.80 24.62
CA ALA A 129 -7.46 -34.01 25.22
C ALA A 129 -7.22 -33.84 26.74
N ALA A 130 -6.63 -32.70 27.15
CA ALA A 130 -6.34 -32.40 28.54
C ALA A 130 -7.61 -32.21 29.38
N PHE A 131 -8.69 -31.65 28.82
CA PHE A 131 -9.93 -31.40 29.55
C PHE A 131 -10.55 -32.69 30.12
N ALA A 132 -10.37 -33.82 29.43
CA ALA A 132 -10.86 -35.13 29.89
C ALA A 132 -10.13 -35.65 31.15
N PHE A 133 -8.87 -35.25 31.36
CA PHE A 133 -8.05 -35.71 32.49
C PHE A 133 -7.84 -34.63 33.56
N ASN A 134 -7.80 -33.36 33.15
CA ASN A 134 -7.62 -32.20 33.99
C ASN A 134 -8.32 -30.97 33.37
N PRO A 135 -9.54 -30.64 33.80
CA PRO A 135 -10.32 -29.55 33.23
C PRO A 135 -9.66 -28.17 33.43
N LEU A 136 -8.85 -27.99 34.48
CA LEU A 136 -8.13 -26.75 34.73
C LEU A 136 -7.06 -26.50 33.64
N ILE A 137 -6.31 -27.54 33.25
CA ILE A 137 -5.29 -27.44 32.20
C ILE A 137 -5.97 -27.16 30.84
N GLY A 138 -7.06 -27.86 30.53
CA GLY A 138 -7.83 -27.61 29.31
C GLY A 138 -8.35 -26.17 29.23
N ALA A 139 -8.89 -25.64 30.34
CA ALA A 139 -9.39 -24.27 30.42
C ALA A 139 -8.31 -23.19 30.24
N ILE A 140 -7.05 -23.49 30.55
CA ILE A 140 -5.90 -22.57 30.34
C ILE A 140 -5.37 -22.65 28.90
N LEU A 141 -5.23 -23.86 28.35
CA LEU A 141 -4.64 -24.06 27.02
C LEU A 141 -5.52 -23.53 25.89
N LEU A 142 -6.85 -23.65 26.04
CA LEU A 142 -7.81 -23.22 25.02
C LEU A 142 -7.70 -21.72 24.67
N PRO A 143 -7.77 -20.77 25.63
CA PRO A 143 -7.65 -19.35 25.31
C PRO A 143 -6.26 -18.98 24.77
N ILE A 144 -5.18 -19.64 25.21
CA ILE A 144 -3.83 -19.42 24.66
C ILE A 144 -3.78 -19.87 23.19
N GLY A 145 -4.34 -21.04 22.88
CA GLY A 145 -4.41 -21.56 21.52
C GLY A 145 -5.21 -20.65 20.59
N ILE A 146 -6.36 -20.12 21.04
CA ILE A 146 -7.16 -19.16 20.28
C ILE A 146 -6.41 -17.84 20.07
N ALA A 147 -5.76 -17.30 21.11
CA ALA A 147 -5.01 -16.05 21.04
C ALA A 147 -3.84 -16.11 20.05
N LEU A 148 -3.25 -17.30 19.85
CA LEU A 148 -2.20 -17.52 18.85
C LEU A 148 -2.77 -17.80 17.46
N LEU A 149 -3.84 -18.59 17.36
CA LEU A 149 -4.39 -19.03 16.09
C LEU A 149 -5.07 -17.89 15.32
N VAL A 150 -5.89 -17.07 16.00
CA VAL A 150 -6.71 -16.05 15.33
C VAL A 150 -5.86 -14.99 14.60
N PRO A 151 -4.85 -14.36 15.21
CA PRO A 151 -4.00 -13.39 14.52
C PRO A 151 -3.14 -14.03 13.44
N ALA A 152 -2.67 -15.26 13.68
CA ALA A 152 -1.86 -16.03 12.73
C ALA A 152 -2.63 -16.36 11.45
N VAL A 153 -3.86 -16.88 11.58
CA VAL A 153 -4.74 -17.17 10.44
C VAL A 153 -5.13 -15.89 9.73
N ALA A 154 -5.48 -14.83 10.45
CA ALA A 154 -5.76 -13.52 9.84
C ALA A 154 -4.57 -13.01 9.01
N SER A 155 -3.35 -13.15 9.55
CA SER A 155 -2.11 -12.76 8.87
C SER A 155 -1.81 -13.61 7.62
N LEU A 156 -2.05 -14.93 7.68
CA LEU A 156 -1.92 -15.84 6.54
C LEU A 156 -2.97 -15.58 5.45
N LEU A 157 -4.16 -15.13 5.84
CA LEU A 157 -5.27 -14.85 4.93
C LEU A 157 -5.26 -13.41 4.39
N THR A 158 -4.46 -12.49 4.95
CA THR A 158 -4.24 -11.18 4.34
C THR A 158 -3.26 -11.30 3.17
N PRO A 159 -3.71 -11.12 1.92
CA PRO A 159 -2.80 -11.08 0.80
C PRO A 159 -2.06 -9.73 0.81
N ASP A 160 -0.74 -9.77 0.78
CA ASP A 160 -0.01 -8.88 -0.13
C ASP A 160 1.29 -9.59 -0.54
N PRO A 161 1.27 -10.37 -1.64
CA PRO A 161 2.47 -11.08 -2.09
C PRO A 161 3.52 -10.12 -2.66
N PHE A 162 3.16 -8.85 -2.88
CA PHE A 162 4.00 -7.86 -3.55
C PHE A 162 4.69 -6.93 -2.55
N ASN A 163 5.97 -6.64 -2.78
CA ASN A 163 6.68 -5.63 -2.03
C ASN A 163 6.23 -4.24 -2.48
N THR A 164 5.29 -3.63 -1.75
CA THR A 164 4.72 -2.33 -2.14
C THR A 164 5.59 -1.13 -1.75
N GLU A 165 6.56 -1.31 -0.86
CA GLU A 165 7.39 -0.24 -0.30
C GLU A 165 8.21 0.52 -1.36
N PRO A 166 8.90 -0.14 -2.32
CA PRO A 166 9.64 0.57 -3.36
C PRO A 166 8.73 1.47 -4.20
N LYS A 167 7.55 0.98 -4.57
CA LYS A 167 6.61 1.74 -5.40
C LYS A 167 6.00 2.92 -4.65
N LYS A 168 5.63 2.74 -3.38
CA LYS A 168 5.17 3.85 -2.51
C LYS A 168 6.25 4.91 -2.34
N PHE A 169 7.52 4.50 -2.27
CA PHE A 169 8.64 5.44 -2.20
C PHE A 169 8.80 6.25 -3.49
N GLU A 170 8.74 5.60 -4.66
CA GLU A 170 8.74 6.29 -5.96
C GLU A 170 7.59 7.30 -6.07
N GLU A 171 6.37 6.90 -5.67
CA GLU A 171 5.19 7.76 -5.68
C GLU A 171 5.33 8.92 -4.69
N ASN A 172 5.91 8.69 -3.51
CA ASN A 172 6.20 9.74 -2.53
C ASN A 172 7.15 10.80 -3.13
N ILE A 173 8.25 10.37 -3.76
CA ILE A 173 9.19 11.28 -4.44
C ILE A 173 8.47 12.06 -5.53
N LEU A 174 7.65 11.40 -6.35
CA LEU A 174 6.88 12.05 -7.41
C LEU A 174 5.98 13.16 -6.85
N PHE A 175 5.19 12.87 -5.81
CA PHE A 175 4.28 13.84 -5.21
C PHE A 175 5.02 15.01 -4.55
N GLN A 176 6.08 14.73 -3.78
CA GLN A 176 6.90 15.76 -3.15
C GLN A 176 7.61 16.64 -4.17
N THR A 177 8.16 16.04 -5.23
CA THR A 177 8.82 16.78 -6.32
C THR A 177 7.83 17.70 -7.01
N GLY A 178 6.62 17.21 -7.30
CA GLY A 178 5.54 18.02 -7.85
C GLY A 178 5.20 19.22 -6.97
N ALA A 179 5.07 19.01 -5.66
CA ALA A 179 4.80 20.09 -4.71
C ALA A 179 5.94 21.12 -4.63
N LYS A 180 7.21 20.67 -4.63
CA LYS A 180 8.39 21.57 -4.65
C LYS A 180 8.47 22.42 -5.93
N LEU A 181 7.89 21.95 -7.05
CA LEU A 181 7.83 22.75 -8.27
C LEU A 181 6.89 23.96 -8.14
N ILE A 182 5.78 23.81 -7.40
CA ILE A 182 4.83 24.89 -7.12
C ILE A 182 5.36 25.81 -6.03
N ASP A 183 5.84 25.23 -4.93
CA ASP A 183 6.41 25.97 -3.80
C ASP A 183 7.81 25.44 -3.45
N PRO A 184 8.87 26.09 -3.97
CA PRO A 184 10.25 25.69 -3.71
C PRO A 184 10.71 25.87 -2.26
N SER A 185 9.94 26.58 -1.41
CA SER A 185 10.28 26.77 0.00
C SER A 185 10.00 25.55 0.86
N LEU A 186 9.26 24.57 0.33
CA LEU A 186 8.91 23.35 1.03
C LEU A 186 10.11 22.43 1.23
N SER A 187 10.42 22.17 2.50
CA SER A 187 11.32 21.11 2.93
C SER A 187 10.51 19.89 3.36
N PHE A 188 10.64 18.79 2.64
CA PHE A 188 10.15 17.50 3.11
C PHE A 188 11.32 16.75 3.76
N ASN A 189 11.11 16.22 4.97
CA ASN A 189 12.05 15.24 5.52
C ASN A 189 11.94 13.99 4.65
N GLU A 190 12.96 13.75 3.84
CA GLU A 190 13.12 12.53 3.02
C GLU A 190 13.26 11.27 3.90
N THR A 191 13.25 11.43 5.22
CA THR A 191 13.27 10.41 6.28
C THR A 191 11.96 10.40 7.08
N GLN A 192 10.86 9.94 6.48
CA GLN A 192 9.83 9.30 7.30
C GLN A 192 10.36 7.92 7.73
N GLU A 193 11.01 7.90 8.90
CA GLU A 193 11.11 6.78 9.83
C GLU A 193 10.98 5.36 9.25
N HIS A 194 12.07 4.84 8.68
CA HIS A 194 12.35 3.40 8.82
C HIS A 194 12.81 3.13 10.26
N THR A 195 11.88 3.25 11.22
CA THR A 195 12.03 2.68 12.56
C THR A 195 11.73 1.19 12.45
N GLY A 196 12.56 0.47 11.70
CA GLY A 196 12.51 -0.96 11.45
C GLY A 196 13.93 -1.50 11.49
N GLN A 197 14.50 -1.53 12.70
CA GLN A 197 15.71 -2.25 13.12
C GLN A 197 16.51 -2.99 12.01
N LEU A 198 17.41 -2.27 11.34
CA LEU A 198 18.66 -2.89 10.89
C LEU A 198 19.61 -2.95 12.08
N HIS A 199 19.36 -3.92 12.96
CA HIS A 199 20.36 -4.33 13.95
C HIS A 199 21.41 -5.16 13.20
N LEU A 200 22.30 -4.48 12.49
CA LEU A 200 23.57 -5.04 12.06
C LEU A 200 24.35 -5.40 13.34
N ARG A 201 24.28 -6.67 13.75
CA ARG A 201 25.29 -7.23 14.65
C ARG A 201 26.57 -7.41 13.83
N VAL A 202 27.42 -6.40 13.90
CA VAL A 202 28.86 -6.60 13.79
C VAL A 202 29.32 -7.14 15.14
N ILE A 203 29.81 -8.37 15.14
CA ILE A 203 30.92 -8.99 15.89
C ILE A 203 30.73 -10.51 15.76
#